data_AF-B8C575-F1
#
_entry.id   AF-B8C575-F1
#
_cell.length_a   1.000
_cell.length_b   1.000
_cell.length_c   1.000
_cell.angle_alpha   90.00
_cell.angle_beta   90.00
_cell.angle_gamma   90.00
#
_symmetry.space_group_name_H-M   'P 1'
#
loop_
_entity.id
_entity.type
_entity.pdbx_description
1 polymer ?
#
loop_
_entity_poly.entity_id
_entity_poly.type
_entity_poly.pdbx_seq_one_letter_code
_entity_poly.pdbx_strand_id
1 'polypeptide(L)'
;MQMKHLLLLALSASSISSSTSFQLPARRVQTSKHLTQRKGIIFNLRGGDTQTSTSLSSMIAPATEALSQALVSGTPLRAVGALYAVASLTVIPMTFIRQAYSFSVGYGLSVATMALALLSAFTFPDGNISLSPFKSSTTAILALNTFVYGARLFAYILAREQTVESKKKQFKDLDTKPRLQRIPLALGVSLLYAFMTSPALFALRGTVKAGSVFEKIQVFSTGVSVFGMILEAVADQHKYEVKRQSRDGDFAGPTTWSYKICRHPNYLGEILFWVGLFGAGSVSFGKSIVAWVGSVLGLSGILSIMLGASARLDKKQEEKYGGQASYDEWKKGVSYSVLPLLK
;
A
#
# COMPACT_ATOMS: atom_id res chain seq x y z
N MET A 1 -62.74 -8.07 -4.42
CA MET A 1 -61.36 -8.48 -4.09
C MET A 1 -60.43 -7.79 -5.10
N GLN A 2 -60.28 -6.46 -5.00
CA GLN A 2 -59.16 -5.74 -4.35
C GLN A 2 -57.77 -6.19 -4.84
N MET A 3 -56.87 -5.34 -5.33
CA MET A 3 -56.95 -3.94 -5.76
C MET A 3 -55.66 -3.65 -6.55
N LYS A 4 -55.80 -3.30 -7.83
CA LYS A 4 -54.80 -2.59 -8.67
C LYS A 4 -55.32 -1.18 -8.85
N HIS A 5 -54.55 -0.14 -8.52
CA HIS A 5 -54.74 1.29 -8.87
C HIS A 5 -53.47 2.03 -8.40
N LEU A 6 -52.90 3.06 -9.07
CA LEU A 6 -53.36 3.93 -10.14
C LEU A 6 -52.13 4.60 -10.82
N LEU A 7 -52.12 4.65 -12.15
CA LEU A 7 -51.39 5.61 -13.01
C LEU A 7 -52.00 7.03 -12.84
N LEU A 8 -51.40 8.20 -13.13
CA LEU A 8 -51.01 8.88 -14.41
C LEU A 8 -50.68 10.34 -13.96
N LEU A 9 -49.65 11.05 -14.43
CA LEU A 9 -49.45 11.71 -15.74
C LEU A 9 -50.44 12.86 -16.06
N ALA A 10 -49.83 13.95 -16.59
CA ALA A 10 -50.39 15.08 -17.36
C ALA A 10 -51.06 16.23 -16.56
N LEU A 11 -51.01 17.52 -16.93
CA LEU A 11 -50.36 18.31 -17.99
C LEU A 11 -50.62 19.80 -17.66
N SER A 12 -49.77 20.68 -18.19
CA SER A 12 -50.05 22.04 -18.71
C SER A 12 -50.77 23.13 -17.88
N ALA A 13 -50.02 24.24 -17.73
CA ALA A 13 -50.34 25.58 -18.22
C ALA A 13 -51.30 26.53 -17.46
N SER A 14 -50.86 27.79 -17.49
CA SER A 14 -51.63 29.04 -17.53
C SER A 14 -51.92 29.78 -16.21
N SER A 15 -51.13 30.85 -16.06
CA SER A 15 -51.51 32.21 -15.65
C SER A 15 -52.96 32.48 -15.23
N ILE A 16 -53.15 33.28 -14.18
CA ILE A 16 -53.80 34.61 -14.27
C ILE A 16 -53.69 35.35 -12.92
N SER A 17 -53.42 36.63 -13.08
CA SER A 17 -53.42 37.72 -12.10
C SER A 17 -54.74 37.88 -11.36
N SER A 18 -54.69 38.25 -10.08
CA SER A 18 -55.64 39.25 -9.55
C SER A 18 -55.05 39.99 -8.36
N SER A 19 -54.70 41.25 -8.62
CA SER A 19 -54.47 42.32 -7.68
C SER A 19 -55.75 42.71 -6.94
N THR A 20 -55.67 42.83 -5.61
CA THR A 20 -56.57 43.72 -4.87
C THR A 20 -55.78 44.41 -3.77
N SER A 21 -55.53 45.69 -4.00
CA SER A 21 -54.96 46.66 -3.09
C SER A 21 -56.01 47.15 -2.08
N PHE A 22 -55.70 47.08 -0.78
CA PHE A 22 -56.39 47.82 0.27
C PHE A 22 -55.34 48.53 1.14
N GLN A 23 -55.51 49.84 1.33
CA GLN A 23 -54.55 50.74 1.96
C GLN A 23 -54.70 50.81 3.50
N LEU A 24 -53.54 50.64 4.19
CA LEU A 24 -52.95 51.35 5.36
C LEU A 24 -53.83 51.71 6.59
N PRO A 25 -53.30 51.49 7.82
CA PRO A 25 -52.41 52.50 8.41
C PRO A 25 -51.16 51.97 9.12
N ALA A 26 -50.18 52.84 9.24
CA ALA A 26 -48.85 52.61 9.80
C ALA A 26 -48.87 52.01 11.22
N ARG A 27 -48.14 50.91 11.41
CA ARG A 27 -47.74 50.43 12.74
C ARG A 27 -46.26 50.00 12.73
N ARG A 28 -45.50 50.68 13.59
CA ARG A 28 -44.10 50.49 13.98
C ARG A 28 -43.60 49.04 13.82
N VAL A 29 -42.54 48.87 13.04
CA VAL A 29 -41.73 47.65 12.99
C VAL A 29 -41.04 47.46 14.34
N GLN A 30 -41.39 46.40 15.07
CA GLN A 30 -40.60 45.88 16.18
C GLN A 30 -40.28 44.42 15.89
N THR A 31 -39.36 44.19 14.95
CA THR A 31 -38.88 42.86 14.61
C THR A 31 -37.67 42.45 15.44
N SER A 32 -37.73 41.19 15.90
CA SER A 32 -36.60 40.29 16.12
C SER A 32 -35.78 40.46 17.41
N LYS A 33 -36.32 39.94 18.53
CA LYS A 33 -35.48 39.41 19.63
C LYS A 33 -35.77 37.96 20.03
N HIS A 34 -36.88 37.35 19.59
CA HIS A 34 -37.26 36.00 20.06
C HIS A 34 -36.89 34.82 19.14
N LEU A 35 -36.42 35.06 17.91
CA LEU A 35 -35.97 33.97 17.00
C LEU A 35 -34.46 33.71 17.04
N THR A 36 -33.67 34.61 17.62
CA THR A 36 -32.20 34.45 17.72
C THR A 36 -31.81 33.55 18.90
N GLN A 37 -32.65 33.46 19.94
CA GLN A 37 -32.32 32.71 21.16
C GLN A 37 -32.49 31.19 20.99
N ARG A 38 -33.38 30.72 20.10
CA ARG A 38 -33.54 29.28 19.82
C ARG A 38 -32.51 28.70 18.84
N LYS A 39 -31.90 29.51 17.96
CA LYS A 39 -30.78 29.05 17.11
C LYS A 39 -29.48 28.88 17.90
N GLY A 40 -29.25 29.69 18.94
CA GLY A 40 -28.07 29.56 19.82
C GLY A 40 -28.06 28.29 20.68
N ILE A 41 -29.24 27.78 21.07
CA ILE A 41 -29.33 26.58 21.91
C ILE A 41 -29.20 25.30 21.07
N ILE A 42 -29.67 25.28 19.81
CA ILE A 42 -29.51 24.12 18.92
C ILE A 42 -28.09 24.02 18.35
N PHE A 43 -27.37 25.14 18.19
CA PHE A 43 -25.97 25.12 17.72
C PHE A 43 -24.96 24.72 18.83
N ASN A 44 -25.31 24.93 20.10
CA ASN A 44 -24.47 24.50 21.24
C ASN A 44 -24.62 23.03 21.62
N LEU A 45 -25.59 22.30 21.04
CA LEU A 45 -25.66 20.84 21.14
C LEU A 45 -24.82 20.13 20.06
N ARG A 46 -24.11 20.90 19.23
CA ARG A 46 -23.13 20.43 18.24
C ARG A 46 -21.74 21.01 18.53
N GLY A 47 -21.39 21.13 19.82
CA GLY A 47 -20.08 21.59 20.30
C GLY A 47 -18.97 20.54 20.13
N GLY A 48 -18.73 20.08 18.91
CA GLY A 48 -17.83 18.96 18.61
C GLY A 48 -16.52 19.29 17.88
N ASP A 49 -16.37 20.45 17.22
CA ASP A 49 -15.40 20.50 16.10
C ASP A 49 -14.23 21.50 16.24
N THR A 50 -14.20 22.40 17.23
CA THR A 50 -13.08 23.37 17.37
C THR A 50 -12.06 22.97 18.45
N GLN A 51 -12.48 22.36 19.57
CA GLN A 51 -11.54 21.87 20.59
C GLN A 51 -10.86 20.57 20.16
N THR A 52 -11.58 19.68 19.46
CA THR A 52 -11.10 18.38 18.99
C THR A 52 -10.03 18.52 17.89
N SER A 53 -10.18 19.48 16.98
CA SER A 53 -9.18 19.78 15.95
C SER A 53 -7.90 20.40 16.52
N THR A 54 -8.02 21.23 17.57
CA THR A 54 -6.89 21.82 18.29
C THR A 54 -6.12 20.76 19.11
N SER A 55 -6.82 19.79 19.71
CA SER A 55 -6.20 18.71 20.50
C SER A 55 -5.54 17.62 19.66
N LEU A 56 -6.12 17.27 18.50
CA LEU A 56 -5.49 16.34 17.55
C LEU A 56 -4.23 16.95 16.93
N SER A 57 -4.28 18.21 16.53
CA SER A 57 -3.13 18.90 15.95
C SER A 57 -1.98 19.04 16.96
N SER A 58 -2.30 19.29 18.24
CA SER A 58 -1.29 19.38 19.30
C SER A 58 -0.67 18.03 19.69
N MET A 59 -1.32 16.89 19.38
CA MET A 59 -0.75 15.55 19.56
C MET A 59 0.02 15.04 18.33
N ILE A 60 -0.44 15.36 17.11
CA ILE A 60 0.15 14.86 15.86
C ILE A 60 1.48 15.56 15.54
N ALA A 61 1.59 16.87 15.80
CA ALA A 61 2.82 17.60 15.50
C ALA A 61 4.06 17.08 16.28
N PRO A 62 4.00 16.84 17.60
CA PRO A 62 5.13 16.25 18.32
C PRO A 62 5.47 14.82 17.87
N ALA A 63 4.45 14.01 17.53
CA ALA A 63 4.66 12.62 17.10
C ALA A 63 5.33 12.54 15.72
N THR A 64 4.92 13.41 14.79
CA THR A 64 5.51 13.51 13.45
C THR A 64 6.93 14.04 13.50
N GLU A 65 7.21 15.02 14.35
CA GLU A 65 8.56 15.52 14.61
C GLU A 65 9.46 14.42 15.21
N ALA A 66 8.99 13.72 16.25
CA ALA A 66 9.74 12.63 16.87
C ALA A 66 10.03 11.48 15.89
N LEU A 67 9.07 11.17 14.99
CA LEU A 67 9.25 10.20 13.92
C LEU A 67 10.31 10.69 12.92
N SER A 68 10.22 11.94 12.46
CA SER A 68 11.18 12.53 11.52
C SER A 68 12.60 12.52 12.10
N GLN A 69 12.77 12.98 13.35
CA GLN A 69 14.04 12.94 14.05
C GLN A 69 14.57 11.51 14.18
N ALA A 70 13.72 10.55 14.55
CA ALA A 70 14.13 9.15 14.64
C ALA A 70 14.59 8.59 13.28
N LEU A 71 13.95 8.98 12.17
CA LEU A 71 14.27 8.55 10.80
C LEU A 71 15.47 9.27 10.19
N VAL A 72 15.71 10.54 10.49
CA VAL A 72 16.81 11.32 9.89
C VAL A 72 18.08 11.23 10.73
N SER A 73 18.01 11.57 12.02
CA SER A 73 19.17 11.76 12.89
C SER A 73 19.27 10.76 14.06
N GLY A 74 18.22 9.97 14.31
CA GLY A 74 18.20 8.97 15.37
C GLY A 74 19.25 7.86 15.17
N THR A 75 19.61 7.17 16.26
CA THR A 75 20.48 5.99 16.18
C THR A 75 19.91 4.95 15.20
N PRO A 76 20.73 4.10 14.56
CA PRO A 76 20.24 3.07 13.63
C PRO A 76 19.09 2.23 14.20
N LEU A 77 19.14 1.90 15.50
CA LEU A 77 18.08 1.17 16.19
C LEU A 77 16.79 1.98 16.31
N ARG A 78 16.87 3.26 16.70
CA ARG A 78 15.69 4.14 16.77
C ARG A 78 15.06 4.35 15.40
N ALA A 79 15.87 4.41 14.36
CA ALA A 79 15.43 4.60 12.98
C ALA A 79 14.66 3.39 12.44
N VAL A 80 15.19 2.18 12.65
CA VAL A 80 14.47 0.94 12.31
C VAL A 80 13.23 0.77 13.19
N GLY A 81 13.30 1.17 14.48
CA GLY A 81 12.15 1.22 15.37
C GLY A 81 11.03 2.16 14.88
N ALA A 82 11.40 3.31 14.30
CA ALA A 82 10.46 4.23 13.67
C ALA A 82 9.77 3.61 12.44
N LEU A 83 10.53 2.93 11.56
CA LEU A 83 9.93 2.16 10.45
C LEU A 83 8.97 1.09 10.97
N TYR A 84 9.36 0.36 12.01
CA TYR A 84 8.53 -0.65 12.64
C TYR A 84 7.23 -0.08 13.23
N ALA A 85 7.29 1.11 13.84
CA ALA A 85 6.10 1.80 14.33
C ALA A 85 5.15 2.17 13.16
N VAL A 86 5.68 2.74 12.08
CA VAL A 86 4.87 3.08 10.88
C VAL A 86 4.25 1.83 10.25
N ALA A 87 5.02 0.75 10.12
CA ALA A 87 4.53 -0.54 9.63
C ALA A 87 3.42 -1.07 10.55
N SER A 88 3.62 -1.07 11.87
CA SER A 88 2.63 -1.57 12.84
C SER A 88 1.33 -0.79 12.83
N LEU A 89 1.42 0.55 12.77
CA LEU A 89 0.25 1.44 12.64
C LEU A 89 -0.55 1.18 11.35
N THR A 90 0.12 0.66 10.32
CA THR A 90 -0.53 0.31 9.04
C THR A 90 -1.10 -1.10 9.07
N VAL A 91 -0.33 -2.09 9.52
CA VAL A 91 -0.66 -3.52 9.40
C VAL A 91 -1.68 -3.97 10.45
N ILE A 92 -1.65 -3.43 11.67
CA ILE A 92 -2.57 -3.85 12.74
C ILE A 92 -4.03 -3.59 12.35
N PRO A 93 -4.43 -2.37 11.93
CA PRO A 93 -5.81 -2.12 11.50
C PRO A 93 -6.22 -3.00 10.33
N MET A 94 -5.32 -3.18 9.35
CA MET A 94 -5.58 -4.05 8.19
C MET A 94 -5.84 -5.50 8.62
N THR A 95 -5.05 -6.00 9.56
CA THR A 95 -5.18 -7.37 10.10
C THR A 95 -6.49 -7.58 10.87
N PHE A 96 -7.02 -6.53 11.50
CA PHE A 96 -8.33 -6.56 12.17
C PHE A 96 -9.50 -6.64 11.19
N ILE A 97 -9.35 -6.05 10.00
CA ILE A 97 -10.32 -6.19 8.91
C ILE A 97 -10.30 -7.64 8.40
N ARG A 98 -9.14 -8.15 8.01
CA ARG A 98 -8.93 -9.55 7.64
C ARG A 98 -7.57 -10.04 8.09
N GLN A 99 -7.50 -11.27 8.61
CA GLN A 99 -6.26 -11.88 9.04
C GLN A 99 -5.25 -11.97 7.89
N ALA A 100 -5.73 -12.27 6.67
CA ALA A 100 -4.91 -12.34 5.46
C ALA A 100 -4.28 -10.99 5.08
N TYR A 101 -4.85 -9.85 5.49
CA TYR A 101 -4.29 -8.54 5.16
C TYR A 101 -2.94 -8.28 5.82
N SER A 102 -2.61 -8.99 6.91
CA SER A 102 -1.28 -8.92 7.52
C SER A 102 -0.14 -9.16 6.53
N PHE A 103 -0.34 -10.06 5.56
CA PHE A 103 0.67 -10.46 4.56
C PHE A 103 0.24 -10.23 3.11
N SER A 104 -0.81 -9.44 2.88
CA SER A 104 -1.32 -9.15 1.53
C SER A 104 -1.52 -7.64 1.32
N VAL A 105 -2.74 -7.13 1.52
CA VAL A 105 -3.06 -5.70 1.37
C VAL A 105 -2.20 -4.84 2.31
N GLY A 106 -2.08 -5.26 3.57
CA GLY A 106 -1.27 -4.55 4.58
C GLY A 106 0.23 -4.58 4.28
N TYR A 107 0.73 -5.59 3.56
CA TYR A 107 2.12 -5.63 3.13
C TYR A 107 2.44 -4.46 2.18
N GLY A 108 1.75 -4.38 1.04
CA GLY A 108 1.94 -3.28 0.08
C GLY A 108 1.71 -1.90 0.71
N LEU A 109 0.64 -1.77 1.52
CA LEU A 109 0.33 -0.50 2.17
C LEU A 109 1.41 -0.08 3.17
N SER A 110 1.96 -1.02 3.97
CA SER A 110 3.01 -0.70 4.94
C SER A 110 4.31 -0.27 4.27
N VAL A 111 4.68 -0.88 3.14
CA VAL A 111 5.84 -0.46 2.35
C VAL A 111 5.62 0.95 1.80
N ALA A 112 4.42 1.25 1.30
CA ALA A 112 4.07 2.59 0.81
C ALA A 112 4.10 3.64 1.93
N THR A 113 3.52 3.36 3.10
CA THR A 113 3.47 4.33 4.21
C THR A 113 4.85 4.55 4.82
N MET A 114 5.68 3.51 4.94
CA MET A 114 7.09 3.66 5.34
C MET A 114 7.89 4.48 4.33
N ALA A 115 7.77 4.21 3.04
CA ALA A 115 8.45 4.98 1.99
C ALA A 115 7.99 6.44 1.96
N LEU A 116 6.68 6.68 2.15
CA LEU A 116 6.14 8.04 2.28
C LEU A 116 6.68 8.75 3.53
N ALA A 117 6.76 8.06 4.67
CA ALA A 117 7.36 8.62 5.88
C ALA A 117 8.83 9.00 5.68
N LEU A 118 9.60 8.18 4.96
CA LEU A 118 10.97 8.49 4.56
C LEU A 118 11.02 9.71 3.63
N LEU A 119 10.24 9.72 2.55
CA LEU A 119 10.20 10.85 1.61
C LEU A 119 9.84 12.17 2.33
N SER A 120 8.84 12.14 3.22
CA SER A 120 8.43 13.30 4.00
C SER A 120 9.50 13.76 4.98
N ALA A 121 10.06 12.85 5.78
CA ALA A 121 11.06 13.19 6.80
C ALA A 121 12.35 13.78 6.19
N PHE A 122 12.77 13.26 5.04
CA PHE A 122 13.99 13.72 4.37
C PHE A 122 13.75 14.98 3.52
N THR A 123 12.54 15.18 2.96
CA THR A 123 12.21 16.39 2.17
C THR A 123 11.85 17.60 3.05
N PHE A 124 11.26 17.37 4.22
CA PHE A 124 10.79 18.43 5.13
C PHE A 124 11.37 18.29 6.56
N PRO A 125 12.70 18.29 6.74
CA PRO A 125 13.30 18.04 8.05
C PRO A 125 12.95 19.07 9.13
N ASP A 126 12.68 20.34 8.76
CA ASP A 126 12.32 21.44 9.68
C ASP A 126 11.01 22.15 9.24
N GLY A 127 10.13 21.47 8.50
CA GLY A 127 8.94 22.09 7.87
C GLY A 127 9.25 22.99 6.65
N ASN A 128 10.53 23.20 6.35
CA ASN A 128 11.00 23.83 5.12
C ASN A 128 11.39 22.78 4.07
N ILE A 129 11.18 23.08 2.79
CA ILE A 129 11.61 22.21 1.68
C ILE A 129 13.13 22.16 1.67
N SER A 130 13.68 21.01 2.05
CA SER A 130 15.08 20.68 1.84
C SER A 130 15.16 19.73 0.66
N LEU A 131 15.63 20.22 -0.50
CA LEU A 131 15.98 19.36 -1.64
C LEU A 131 17.26 18.55 -1.38
N SER A 132 17.76 18.51 -0.14
CA SER A 132 18.96 17.75 0.23
C SER A 132 18.91 16.25 -0.10
N PRO A 133 17.76 15.53 -0.04
CA PRO A 133 17.67 14.14 -0.49
C PRO A 133 17.67 14.02 -2.01
N PHE A 134 17.21 15.07 -2.71
CA PHE A 134 17.33 15.19 -4.16
C PHE A 134 18.75 15.59 -4.62
N LYS A 135 19.72 15.79 -3.71
CA LYS A 135 21.12 16.06 -4.09
C LYS A 135 21.80 14.86 -4.76
N SER A 136 21.34 13.64 -4.49
CA SER A 136 21.66 12.46 -5.32
C SER A 136 20.36 11.93 -5.89
N SER A 137 20.14 12.11 -7.19
CA SER A 137 18.93 11.66 -7.89
C SER A 137 18.62 10.17 -7.63
N THR A 138 19.63 9.36 -7.34
CA THR A 138 19.51 7.91 -7.17
C THR A 138 18.76 7.50 -5.89
N THR A 139 19.05 8.08 -4.73
CA THR A 139 18.39 7.69 -3.46
C THR A 139 16.94 8.19 -3.40
N ALA A 140 16.67 9.35 -4.00
CA ALA A 140 15.31 9.85 -4.22
C ALA A 140 14.51 8.92 -5.14
N ILE A 141 15.10 8.48 -6.27
CA ILE A 141 14.49 7.48 -7.16
C ILE A 141 14.22 6.17 -6.41
N LEU A 142 15.15 5.70 -5.59
CA LEU A 142 14.99 4.46 -4.81
C LEU A 142 13.81 4.54 -3.83
N ALA A 143 13.70 5.66 -3.09
CA ALA A 143 12.61 5.88 -2.15
C ALA A 143 11.26 6.04 -2.86
N LEU A 144 11.22 6.78 -3.97
CA LEU A 144 10.03 6.91 -4.81
C LEU A 144 9.62 5.56 -5.42
N ASN A 145 10.58 4.78 -5.92
CA ASN A 145 10.34 3.44 -6.44
C ASN A 145 9.74 2.53 -5.37
N THR A 146 10.21 2.65 -4.12
CA THR A 146 9.67 1.88 -2.98
C THR A 146 8.25 2.30 -2.64
N PHE A 147 7.94 3.60 -2.70
CA PHE A 147 6.57 4.09 -2.55
C PHE A 147 5.66 3.57 -3.67
N VAL A 148 6.09 3.69 -4.93
CA VAL A 148 5.33 3.22 -6.10
C VAL A 148 5.11 1.71 -6.02
N TYR A 149 6.15 0.93 -5.67
CA TYR A 149 6.05 -0.52 -5.42
C TYR A 149 4.97 -0.86 -4.39
N GLY A 150 4.98 -0.20 -3.22
CA GLY A 150 4.03 -0.47 -2.16
C GLY A 150 2.60 -0.11 -2.58
N ALA A 151 2.43 1.09 -3.15
CA ALA A 151 1.13 1.61 -3.56
C ALA A 151 0.50 0.77 -4.67
N ARG A 152 1.28 0.37 -5.69
CA ARG A 152 0.79 -0.48 -6.78
C ARG A 152 0.45 -1.89 -6.29
N LEU A 153 1.26 -2.47 -5.40
CA LEU A 153 0.99 -3.79 -4.85
C LEU A 153 -0.29 -3.79 -4.00
N PHE A 154 -0.46 -2.79 -3.15
CA PHE A 154 -1.68 -2.57 -2.37
C PHE A 154 -2.91 -2.49 -3.28
N ALA A 155 -2.89 -1.62 -4.29
CA ALA A 155 -4.00 -1.42 -5.22
C ALA A 155 -4.32 -2.70 -6.00
N TYR A 156 -3.30 -3.40 -6.51
CA TYR A 156 -3.44 -4.65 -7.24
C TYR A 156 -4.13 -5.74 -6.40
N ILE A 157 -3.65 -5.98 -5.18
CA ILE A 157 -4.20 -7.03 -4.32
C ILE A 157 -5.65 -6.71 -3.95
N LEU A 158 -5.93 -5.45 -3.60
CA LEU A 158 -7.27 -5.02 -3.23
C LEU A 158 -8.26 -5.16 -4.39
N ALA A 159 -7.88 -4.69 -5.59
CA ALA A 159 -8.69 -4.84 -6.80
C ALA A 159 -8.94 -6.32 -7.12
N ARG A 160 -7.91 -7.16 -7.00
CA ARG A 160 -8.01 -8.60 -7.29
C ARG A 160 -8.89 -9.36 -6.30
N GLU A 161 -8.84 -9.02 -5.01
CA GLU A 161 -9.75 -9.61 -4.03
C GLU A 161 -11.20 -9.27 -4.34
N GLN A 162 -11.49 -8.01 -4.69
CA GLN A 162 -12.86 -7.54 -4.93
C GLN A 162 -13.45 -8.07 -6.24
N THR A 163 -12.62 -8.32 -7.25
CA THR A 163 -13.08 -8.68 -8.61
C THR A 163 -12.96 -10.16 -8.94
N VAL A 164 -12.21 -10.96 -8.17
CA VAL A 164 -12.04 -12.40 -8.40
C VAL A 164 -12.65 -13.19 -7.25
N GLU A 165 -13.80 -13.83 -7.49
CA GLU A 165 -14.60 -14.50 -6.45
C GLU A 165 -13.82 -15.61 -5.71
N SER A 166 -12.99 -16.38 -6.44
CA SER A 166 -12.14 -17.40 -5.81
C SER A 166 -11.15 -16.80 -4.80
N LYS A 167 -10.70 -15.56 -5.04
CA LYS A 167 -9.78 -14.84 -4.14
C LYS A 167 -10.52 -14.28 -2.94
N LYS A 168 -11.70 -13.69 -3.16
CA LYS A 168 -12.58 -13.24 -2.08
C LYS A 168 -12.90 -14.36 -1.09
N LYS A 169 -13.25 -15.56 -1.59
CA LYS A 169 -13.47 -16.74 -0.76
C LYS A 169 -12.19 -17.15 -0.01
N GLN A 170 -11.07 -17.25 -0.71
CA GLN A 170 -9.78 -17.59 -0.09
C GLN A 170 -9.40 -16.65 1.07
N PHE A 171 -9.62 -15.34 0.92
CA PHE A 171 -9.31 -14.37 1.98
C PHE A 171 -10.22 -14.52 3.20
N LYS A 172 -11.50 -14.83 2.98
CA LYS A 172 -12.48 -15.11 4.04
C LYS A 172 -12.13 -16.42 4.78
N ASP A 173 -11.71 -17.45 4.07
CA ASP A 173 -11.36 -18.75 4.66
C ASP A 173 -10.11 -18.67 5.57
N LEU A 174 -9.29 -17.63 5.41
CA LEU A 174 -8.12 -17.37 6.25
C LEU A 174 -8.43 -16.63 7.56
N ASP A 175 -9.67 -16.16 7.75
CA ASP A 175 -10.11 -15.50 8.98
C ASP A 175 -10.42 -16.52 10.09
N THR A 176 -9.40 -17.24 10.56
CA THR A 176 -9.55 -18.32 11.53
C THR A 176 -9.50 -17.86 12.98
N LYS A 177 -8.81 -16.75 13.28
CA LYS A 177 -8.61 -16.26 14.65
C LYS A 177 -9.48 -15.04 14.99
N PRO A 178 -9.90 -14.88 16.26
CA PRO A 178 -10.49 -13.63 16.77
C PRO A 178 -9.54 -12.44 16.59
N ARG A 179 -10.10 -11.23 16.44
CA ARG A 179 -9.35 -10.01 16.06
C ARG A 179 -8.12 -9.73 16.93
N LEU A 180 -8.26 -9.79 18.25
CA LEU A 180 -7.15 -9.51 19.18
C LEU A 180 -6.02 -10.54 19.12
N GLN A 181 -6.35 -11.82 18.84
CA GLN A 181 -5.35 -12.89 18.70
C GLN A 181 -4.52 -12.77 17.41
N ARG A 182 -4.84 -11.81 16.53
CA ARG A 182 -4.08 -11.54 15.31
C ARG A 182 -2.94 -10.53 15.53
N ILE A 183 -2.89 -9.84 16.67
CA ILE A 183 -1.88 -8.81 16.97
C ILE A 183 -0.45 -9.37 16.90
N PRO A 184 -0.12 -10.54 17.48
CA PRO A 184 1.26 -11.06 17.40
C PRO A 184 1.71 -11.32 15.96
N LEU A 185 0.80 -11.80 15.10
CA LEU A 185 1.07 -11.97 13.67
C LEU A 185 1.33 -10.62 13.01
N ALA A 186 0.46 -9.63 13.23
CA ALA A 186 0.59 -8.29 12.67
C ALA A 186 1.91 -7.60 13.06
N LEU A 187 2.30 -7.72 14.34
CA LEU A 187 3.57 -7.18 14.85
C LEU A 187 4.77 -7.92 14.25
N GLY A 188 4.74 -9.25 14.20
CA GLY A 188 5.82 -10.05 13.62
C GLY A 188 6.08 -9.71 12.15
N VAL A 189 5.04 -9.60 11.33
CA VAL A 189 5.20 -9.22 9.91
C VAL A 189 5.55 -7.73 9.75
N SER A 190 5.09 -6.84 10.63
CA SER A 190 5.49 -5.43 10.61
C SER A 190 6.99 -5.26 10.84
N LEU A 191 7.58 -6.07 11.73
CA LEU A 191 9.01 -6.06 11.98
C LEU A 191 9.78 -6.53 10.75
N LEU A 192 9.31 -7.60 10.10
CA LEU A 192 9.88 -8.07 8.83
C LEU A 192 9.84 -6.96 7.76
N TYR A 193 8.72 -6.25 7.61
CA TYR A 193 8.60 -5.17 6.62
C TYR A 193 9.50 -3.99 6.93
N ALA A 194 9.68 -3.64 8.21
CA ALA A 194 10.64 -2.61 8.63
C ALA A 194 12.08 -3.02 8.28
N PHE A 195 12.45 -4.27 8.51
CA PHE A 195 13.75 -4.83 8.12
C PHE A 195 13.95 -4.82 6.60
N MET A 196 12.95 -5.25 5.83
CA MET A 196 12.98 -5.22 4.36
C MET A 196 13.13 -3.79 3.80
N THR A 197 12.50 -2.79 4.44
CA THR A 197 12.52 -1.39 4.00
C THR A 197 13.73 -0.60 4.52
N SER A 198 14.40 -1.11 5.56
CA SER A 198 15.57 -0.45 6.18
C SER A 198 16.72 -0.09 5.22
N PRO A 199 17.02 -0.82 4.12
CA PRO A 199 18.02 -0.39 3.16
C PRO A 199 17.73 0.99 2.55
N ALA A 200 16.45 1.32 2.26
CA ALA A 200 16.06 2.62 1.73
C ALA A 200 16.33 3.75 2.74
N LEU A 201 16.03 3.50 4.02
CA LEU A 201 16.35 4.42 5.12
C LEU A 201 17.85 4.71 5.19
N PHE A 202 18.69 3.68 5.18
CA PHE A 202 20.14 3.89 5.26
C PHE A 202 20.73 4.49 3.97
N ALA A 203 20.15 4.19 2.80
CA ALA A 203 20.51 4.85 1.54
C ALA A 203 20.30 6.37 1.64
N LEU A 204 19.16 6.81 2.20
CA LEU A 204 18.83 8.23 2.39
C LEU A 204 19.69 8.93 3.46
N ARG A 205 20.11 8.21 4.50
CA ARG A 205 21.02 8.74 5.55
C ARG A 205 22.46 8.87 5.09
N GLY A 206 22.91 7.96 4.23
CA GLY A 206 24.27 7.90 3.75
C GLY A 206 24.53 8.90 2.63
N THR A 207 25.77 9.36 2.53
CA THR A 207 26.26 10.06 1.34
C THR A 207 27.30 9.19 0.67
N VAL A 208 27.17 9.04 -0.65
CA VAL A 208 28.11 8.28 -1.46
C VAL A 208 28.93 9.26 -2.30
N LYS A 209 30.26 9.09 -2.31
CA LYS A 209 31.15 9.97 -3.06
C LYS A 209 30.88 9.82 -4.57
N ALA A 210 30.64 10.94 -5.25
CA ALA A 210 30.47 10.99 -6.70
C ALA A 210 31.71 10.41 -7.43
N GLY A 211 31.48 9.64 -8.49
CA GLY A 211 32.46 8.91 -9.27
C GLY A 211 33.01 7.64 -8.61
N SER A 212 32.62 7.32 -7.37
CA SER A 212 33.12 6.14 -6.66
C SER A 212 32.50 4.83 -7.16
N VAL A 213 33.17 3.70 -6.88
CA VAL A 213 32.61 2.37 -7.16
C VAL A 213 31.29 2.15 -6.39
N PHE A 214 31.18 2.68 -5.18
CA PHE A 214 29.97 2.60 -4.37
C PHE A 214 28.78 3.33 -5.01
N GLU A 215 29.01 4.47 -5.68
CA GLU A 215 27.95 5.16 -6.42
C GLU A 215 27.46 4.30 -7.59
N LYS A 216 28.39 3.71 -8.35
CA LYS A 216 28.04 2.82 -9.47
C LYS A 216 27.22 1.61 -9.01
N ILE A 217 27.59 1.01 -7.87
CA ILE A 217 26.82 -0.07 -7.25
C ILE A 217 25.43 0.44 -6.86
N GLN A 218 25.33 1.61 -6.22
CA GLN A 218 24.05 2.19 -5.81
C GLN A 218 23.11 2.44 -6.99
N VAL A 219 23.63 3.02 -8.08
CA VAL A 219 22.89 3.27 -9.32
C VAL A 219 22.43 1.96 -9.95
N PHE A 220 23.34 0.99 -10.09
CA PHE A 220 23.02 -0.31 -10.67
C PHE A 220 21.95 -1.04 -9.86
N SER A 221 22.13 -1.14 -8.54
CA SER A 221 21.16 -1.79 -7.66
C SER A 221 19.80 -1.06 -7.63
N THR A 222 19.80 0.27 -7.73
CA THR A 222 18.55 1.04 -7.90
C THR A 222 17.87 0.69 -9.21
N GLY A 223 18.62 0.57 -10.32
CA GLY A 223 18.11 0.10 -11.60
C GLY A 223 17.53 -1.32 -11.54
N VAL A 224 18.20 -2.25 -10.84
CA VAL A 224 17.69 -3.60 -10.59
C VAL A 224 16.38 -3.55 -9.80
N SER A 225 16.28 -2.67 -8.80
CA SER A 225 15.06 -2.51 -8.00
C SER A 225 13.88 -2.00 -8.85
N VAL A 226 14.12 -0.99 -9.70
CA VAL A 226 13.12 -0.45 -10.63
C VAL A 226 12.70 -1.51 -11.65
N PHE A 227 13.65 -2.23 -12.23
CA PHE A 227 13.36 -3.32 -13.17
C PHE A 227 12.51 -4.42 -12.51
N GLY A 228 12.84 -4.82 -11.28
CA GLY A 228 12.06 -5.79 -10.52
C GLY A 228 10.61 -5.34 -10.30
N MET A 229 10.42 -4.08 -9.90
CA MET A 229 9.09 -3.49 -9.71
C MET A 229 8.25 -3.50 -11.00
N ILE A 230 8.86 -3.15 -12.13
CA ILE A 230 8.21 -3.18 -13.45
C ILE A 230 7.88 -4.61 -13.88
N LEU A 231 8.84 -5.54 -13.77
CA LEU A 231 8.65 -6.94 -14.14
C LEU A 231 7.49 -7.56 -13.37
N GLU A 232 7.43 -7.31 -12.06
CA GLU A 232 6.33 -7.77 -11.21
C GLU A 232 5.00 -7.17 -11.65
N ALA A 233 4.93 -5.85 -11.86
CA ALA A 233 3.71 -5.18 -12.29
C ALA A 233 3.17 -5.74 -13.62
N VAL A 234 4.04 -5.94 -14.61
CA VAL A 234 3.68 -6.54 -15.90
C VAL A 234 3.18 -7.98 -15.73
N ALA A 235 3.88 -8.79 -14.93
CA ALA A 235 3.48 -10.17 -14.68
C ALA A 235 2.13 -10.27 -13.94
N ASP A 236 1.92 -9.44 -12.91
CA ASP A 236 0.71 -9.42 -12.10
C ASP A 236 -0.51 -8.94 -12.90
N GLN A 237 -0.34 -7.94 -13.79
CA GLN A 237 -1.40 -7.47 -14.68
C GLN A 237 -1.88 -8.57 -15.63
N HIS A 238 -0.94 -9.25 -16.31
CA HIS A 238 -1.29 -10.37 -17.18
C HIS A 238 -1.97 -11.51 -16.42
N LYS A 239 -1.46 -11.84 -15.22
CA LYS A 239 -2.05 -12.86 -14.34
C LYS A 239 -3.48 -12.50 -13.94
N TYR A 240 -3.75 -11.22 -13.71
CA TYR A 240 -5.07 -10.72 -13.37
C TYR A 240 -6.05 -10.84 -14.54
N GLU A 241 -5.64 -10.44 -15.75
CA GLU A 241 -6.45 -10.54 -16.96
C GLU A 241 -6.83 -11.99 -17.29
N VAL A 242 -5.84 -12.89 -17.28
CA VAL A 242 -6.08 -14.32 -17.51
C VAL A 242 -7.05 -14.90 -16.49
N LYS A 243 -6.88 -14.57 -15.20
CA LYS A 243 -7.75 -15.10 -14.14
C LYS A 243 -9.16 -14.51 -14.15
N ARG A 244 -9.35 -13.32 -14.72
CA ARG A 244 -10.66 -12.72 -14.90
C ARG A 244 -11.44 -13.37 -16.06
N GLN A 245 -10.72 -13.90 -17.06
CA GLN A 245 -11.30 -14.51 -18.26
C GLN A 245 -11.38 -16.04 -18.19
N SER A 246 -10.60 -16.70 -17.32
CA SER A 246 -10.54 -18.16 -17.26
C SER A 246 -11.84 -18.77 -16.73
N ARG A 247 -12.37 -19.78 -17.45
CA ARG A 247 -13.40 -20.68 -16.95
C ARG A 247 -12.80 -21.69 -15.98
N ASP A 248 -13.56 -22.13 -14.98
CA ASP A 248 -13.07 -23.11 -14.00
C ASP A 248 -12.81 -24.47 -14.67
N GLY A 249 -11.68 -25.10 -14.33
CA GLY A 249 -11.30 -26.45 -14.79
C GLY A 249 -10.11 -26.47 -15.75
N ASP A 250 -10.09 -25.58 -16.73
CA ASP A 250 -9.07 -25.63 -17.79
C ASP A 250 -7.85 -24.78 -17.47
N PHE A 251 -6.67 -25.25 -17.90
CA PHE A 251 -5.45 -24.46 -17.86
C PHE A 251 -5.51 -23.36 -18.92
N ALA A 252 -5.73 -22.12 -18.47
CA ALA A 252 -5.45 -20.91 -19.23
C ALA A 252 -4.06 -20.41 -18.81
N GLY A 253 -3.04 -20.75 -19.60
CA GLY A 253 -1.66 -20.33 -19.35
C GLY A 253 -1.46 -18.85 -19.66
N PRO A 254 -0.69 -18.11 -18.84
CA PRO A 254 -0.26 -16.77 -19.21
C PRO A 254 0.74 -16.86 -20.39
N THR A 255 0.42 -16.18 -21.49
CA THR A 255 1.15 -16.27 -22.77
C THR A 255 2.20 -15.18 -22.97
N THR A 256 2.37 -14.29 -22.00
CA THR A 256 3.23 -13.12 -22.15
C THR A 256 4.71 -13.47 -22.00
N TRP A 257 5.59 -12.62 -22.56
CA TRP A 257 7.03 -12.89 -22.65
C TRP A 257 7.68 -13.17 -21.29
N SER A 258 7.19 -12.53 -20.21
CA SER A 258 7.74 -12.73 -18.87
C SER A 258 7.55 -14.15 -18.35
N TYR A 259 6.45 -14.82 -18.73
CA TYR A 259 6.18 -16.21 -18.38
C TYR A 259 6.98 -17.22 -19.22
N LYS A 260 7.72 -16.78 -20.24
CA LYS A 260 8.72 -17.61 -20.92
C LYS A 260 10.04 -17.69 -20.15
N ILE A 261 10.28 -16.78 -19.19
CA ILE A 261 11.52 -16.73 -18.40
C ILE A 261 11.47 -17.73 -17.25
N CYS A 262 10.39 -17.70 -16.46
CA CYS A 262 10.11 -18.62 -15.37
C CYS A 262 8.60 -18.73 -15.14
N ARG A 263 8.17 -19.71 -14.35
CA ARG A 263 6.74 -19.95 -14.06
C ARG A 263 6.10 -18.85 -13.20
N HIS A 264 6.89 -18.19 -12.36
CA HIS A 264 6.44 -17.13 -11.45
C HIS A 264 7.24 -15.83 -11.64
N PRO A 265 7.12 -15.14 -12.78
CA PRO A 265 7.89 -13.93 -13.07
C PRO A 265 7.53 -12.77 -12.14
N ASN A 266 6.33 -12.77 -11.55
CA ASN A 266 5.96 -11.81 -10.52
C ASN A 266 6.80 -11.97 -9.25
N TYR A 267 7.07 -13.21 -8.81
CA TYR A 267 7.96 -13.45 -7.67
C TYR A 267 9.42 -13.14 -8.01
N LEU A 268 9.85 -13.36 -9.25
CA LEU A 268 11.17 -12.93 -9.71
C LEU A 268 11.30 -11.40 -9.64
N GLY A 269 10.30 -10.66 -10.12
CA GLY A 269 10.26 -9.20 -10.04
C GLY A 269 10.34 -8.69 -8.60
N GLU A 270 9.57 -9.30 -7.69
CA GLU A 270 9.61 -8.99 -6.26
C GLU A 270 11.00 -9.27 -5.65
N ILE A 271 11.62 -10.41 -5.96
CA ILE A 271 12.99 -10.73 -5.54
C ILE A 271 13.98 -9.68 -6.04
N LEU A 272 13.93 -9.32 -7.33
CA LEU A 272 14.82 -8.31 -7.92
C LEU A 272 14.61 -6.94 -7.28
N PHE A 273 13.36 -6.58 -6.98
CA PHE A 273 13.04 -5.34 -6.27
C PHE A 273 13.78 -5.28 -4.92
N TRP A 274 13.66 -6.32 -4.10
CA TRP A 274 14.26 -6.37 -2.76
C TRP A 274 15.78 -6.52 -2.78
N VAL A 275 16.33 -7.31 -3.71
CA VAL A 275 17.79 -7.43 -3.91
C VAL A 275 18.38 -6.09 -4.36
N GLY A 276 17.72 -5.39 -5.29
CA GLY A 276 18.14 -4.06 -5.72
C GLY A 276 18.06 -3.04 -4.58
N LEU A 277 16.98 -3.06 -3.79
CA LEU A 277 16.83 -2.19 -2.62
C LEU A 277 17.94 -2.42 -1.59
N PHE A 278 18.22 -3.69 -1.28
CA PHE A 278 19.32 -4.07 -0.38
C PHE A 278 20.67 -3.60 -0.92
N GLY A 279 20.98 -3.88 -2.19
CA GLY A 279 22.24 -3.48 -2.81
C GLY A 279 22.46 -1.97 -2.76
N ALA A 280 21.42 -1.19 -3.10
CA ALA A 280 21.48 0.26 -3.11
C ALA A 280 21.61 0.88 -1.70
N GLY A 281 21.05 0.23 -0.67
CA GLY A 281 21.23 0.63 0.73
C GLY A 281 22.56 0.19 1.33
N SER A 282 23.06 -0.99 0.95
CA SER A 282 24.22 -1.63 1.58
C SER A 282 25.50 -0.81 1.51
N VAL A 283 25.66 -0.02 0.44
CA VAL A 283 26.78 0.91 0.27
C VAL A 283 26.84 1.99 1.36
N SER A 284 25.71 2.26 2.03
CA SER A 284 25.57 3.27 3.08
C SER A 284 25.54 2.68 4.49
N PHE A 285 25.66 1.36 4.67
CA PHE A 285 25.58 0.74 6.01
C PHE A 285 26.79 1.04 6.89
N GLY A 286 27.97 1.22 6.27
CA GLY A 286 29.23 1.42 6.99
C GLY A 286 29.46 0.31 8.03
N LYS A 287 29.74 0.71 9.28
CA LYS A 287 29.97 -0.19 10.43
C LYS A 287 28.69 -0.46 11.25
N SER A 288 27.51 -0.03 10.77
CA SER A 288 26.26 -0.18 11.52
C SER A 288 25.81 -1.64 11.55
N ILE A 289 25.99 -2.31 12.69
CA ILE A 289 25.52 -3.69 12.92
C ILE A 289 24.00 -3.78 12.71
N VAL A 290 23.25 -2.79 13.19
CA VAL A 290 21.79 -2.76 13.05
C VAL A 290 21.38 -2.70 11.58
N ALA A 291 22.08 -1.92 10.75
CA ALA A 291 21.79 -1.84 9.32
C ALA A 291 22.02 -3.19 8.64
N TRP A 292 23.20 -3.79 8.86
CA TRP A 292 23.52 -5.10 8.31
C TRP A 292 22.56 -6.20 8.76
N VAL A 293 22.37 -6.37 10.08
CA VAL A 293 21.53 -7.44 10.63
C VAL A 293 20.08 -7.26 10.20
N GLY A 294 19.51 -6.06 10.36
CA GLY A 294 18.13 -5.78 9.97
C GLY A 294 17.89 -6.00 8.49
N SER A 295 18.74 -5.44 7.62
CA SER A 295 18.58 -5.56 6.17
C SER A 295 18.82 -6.99 5.66
N VAL A 296 19.78 -7.73 6.23
CA VAL A 296 20.02 -9.14 5.86
C VAL A 296 18.84 -10.02 6.30
N LEU A 297 18.33 -9.86 7.52
CA LEU A 297 17.16 -10.60 7.99
C LEU A 297 15.92 -10.31 7.14
N GLY A 298 15.73 -9.03 6.77
CA GLY A 298 14.66 -8.61 5.87
C GLY A 298 14.76 -9.29 4.51
N LEU A 299 15.94 -9.22 3.87
CA LEU A 299 16.19 -9.83 2.57
C LEU A 299 16.05 -11.36 2.63
N SER A 300 16.69 -12.03 3.58
CA SER A 300 16.59 -13.48 3.72
C SER A 300 15.14 -13.92 3.98
N GLY A 301 14.40 -13.17 4.80
CA GLY A 301 13.00 -13.45 5.11
C GLY A 301 12.12 -13.43 3.86
N ILE A 302 12.21 -12.37 3.04
CA ILE A 302 11.39 -12.29 1.83
C ILE A 302 11.79 -13.32 0.78
N LEU A 303 13.10 -13.58 0.60
CA LEU A 303 13.57 -14.63 -0.30
C LEU A 303 13.04 -16.01 0.10
N SER A 304 13.11 -16.36 1.40
CA SER A 304 12.56 -17.63 1.90
C SER A 304 11.04 -17.73 1.68
N ILE A 305 10.29 -16.64 1.88
CA ILE A 305 8.84 -16.63 1.66
C ILE A 305 8.52 -16.83 0.16
N MET A 306 9.24 -16.16 -0.75
CA MET A 306 9.01 -16.25 -2.19
C MET A 306 9.36 -17.63 -2.76
N LEU A 307 10.51 -18.19 -2.36
CA LEU A 307 10.92 -19.54 -2.76
C LEU A 307 9.97 -20.60 -2.19
N GLY A 308 9.54 -20.46 -0.93
CA GLY A 308 8.54 -21.36 -0.36
C GLY A 308 7.15 -21.22 -1.01
N ALA A 309 6.74 -20.01 -1.37
CA ALA A 309 5.45 -19.75 -2.01
C ALA A 309 5.38 -20.30 -3.43
N SER A 310 6.45 -20.14 -4.21
CA SER A 310 6.53 -20.70 -5.57
C SER A 310 6.49 -22.22 -5.58
N ALA A 311 7.25 -22.89 -4.72
CA ALA A 311 7.22 -24.35 -4.61
C ALA A 311 5.82 -24.88 -4.29
N ARG A 312 5.11 -24.24 -3.35
CA ARG A 312 3.71 -24.58 -3.04
C ARG A 312 2.77 -24.32 -4.21
N LEU A 313 3.02 -23.27 -4.99
CA LEU A 313 2.18 -22.92 -6.12
C LEU A 313 2.38 -23.87 -7.30
N ASP A 314 3.62 -24.25 -7.59
CA ASP A 314 3.95 -25.30 -8.58
C ASP A 314 3.23 -26.61 -8.23
N LYS A 315 3.29 -27.03 -6.96
CA LYS A 315 2.57 -28.24 -6.51
C LYS A 315 1.06 -28.13 -6.73
N LYS A 316 0.46 -26.99 -6.37
CA LYS A 316 -0.99 -26.76 -6.57
C LYS A 316 -1.39 -26.69 -8.04
N GLN A 317 -0.52 -26.17 -8.89
CA GLN A 317 -0.76 -26.16 -10.34
C GLN A 317 -0.69 -27.57 -10.91
N GLU A 318 0.25 -28.38 -10.45
CA GLU A 318 0.34 -29.80 -10.82
C GLU A 318 -0.91 -30.57 -10.42
N GLU A 319 -1.33 -30.45 -9.16
CA GLU A 319 -2.52 -31.12 -8.64
C GLU A 319 -3.80 -30.71 -9.39
N LYS A 320 -3.86 -29.46 -9.87
CA LYS A 320 -5.04 -28.92 -10.55
C LYS A 320 -5.07 -29.18 -12.05
N TYR A 321 -3.92 -29.09 -12.72
CA TYR A 321 -3.82 -29.04 -14.18
C TYR A 321 -3.01 -30.18 -14.79
N GLY A 322 -2.32 -30.99 -13.97
CA GLY A 322 -1.55 -32.13 -14.45
C GLY A 322 -2.39 -33.10 -15.27
N GLY A 323 -1.82 -33.58 -16.39
CA GLY A 323 -2.52 -34.43 -17.34
C GLY A 323 -3.34 -33.69 -18.40
N GLN A 324 -3.45 -32.36 -18.31
CA GLN A 324 -3.95 -31.53 -19.42
C GLN A 324 -2.79 -31.23 -20.39
N ALA A 325 -2.97 -31.60 -21.67
CA ALA A 325 -1.92 -31.41 -22.69
C ALA A 325 -1.38 -29.97 -22.75
N SER A 326 -2.25 -28.97 -22.63
CA SER A 326 -1.87 -27.55 -22.66
C SER A 326 -0.97 -27.13 -21.48
N TYR A 327 -1.18 -27.69 -20.29
CA TYR A 327 -0.36 -27.42 -19.12
C TYR A 327 0.98 -28.14 -19.21
N ASP A 328 0.99 -29.40 -19.62
CA ASP A 328 2.19 -30.21 -19.75
C ASP A 328 3.14 -29.65 -20.83
N GLU A 329 2.60 -29.17 -21.95
CA GLU A 329 3.37 -28.47 -22.99
C GLU A 329 3.97 -27.16 -22.48
N TRP A 330 3.18 -26.33 -21.78
CA TRP A 330 3.67 -25.07 -21.20
C TRP A 330 4.78 -25.31 -20.17
N LYS A 331 4.57 -26.28 -19.26
CA LYS A 331 5.54 -26.61 -18.20
C LYS A 331 6.86 -27.15 -18.77
N LYS A 332 6.82 -27.91 -19.87
CA LYS A 332 8.03 -28.33 -20.60
C LYS A 332 8.80 -27.14 -21.16
N GLY A 333 8.10 -26.15 -21.71
CA GLY A 333 8.70 -24.93 -22.26
C GLY A 333 9.28 -23.97 -21.21
N VAL A 334 8.82 -24.06 -19.95
CA VAL A 334 9.22 -23.14 -18.86
C VAL A 334 9.76 -23.94 -17.67
N SER A 335 11.04 -24.32 -17.75
CA SER A 335 11.64 -25.26 -16.79
C SER A 335 11.88 -24.68 -15.39
N TYR A 336 12.07 -23.37 -15.25
CA TYR A 336 12.41 -22.73 -13.98
C TYR A 336 11.18 -22.25 -13.21
N SER A 337 11.17 -22.44 -11.89
CA SER A 337 10.07 -21.98 -11.03
C SER A 337 10.09 -20.46 -10.86
N VAL A 338 11.15 -19.92 -10.25
CA VAL A 338 11.32 -18.47 -10.00
C VAL A 338 12.65 -17.97 -10.51
N LEU A 339 13.75 -18.57 -10.03
CA LEU A 339 15.10 -18.17 -10.40
C LEU A 339 15.51 -18.96 -11.66
N PRO A 340 15.73 -18.29 -12.79
CA PRO A 340 16.35 -18.93 -13.94
C PRO A 340 17.70 -19.47 -13.46
N LEU A 341 18.03 -20.72 -13.80
CA LEU A 341 19.28 -21.43 -13.48
C LEU A 341 19.35 -22.18 -12.14
N LEU A 342 18.36 -22.06 -11.24
CA LEU A 342 18.23 -22.92 -10.06
C LEU A 342 17.03 -23.85 -10.27
N LYS A 343 17.31 -25.15 -10.45
CA LYS A 343 16.28 -26.18 -10.65
C LYS A 343 15.57 -26.54 -9.36
#